data_AF-A0A7J0FNX7-F1
#
_entry.id   AF-A0A7J0FNX7-F1
#
_cell.length_a   1.000
_cell.length_b   1.000
_cell.length_c   1.000
_cell.angle_alpha   90.00
_cell.angle_beta   90.00
_cell.angle_gamma   90.00
#
_symmetry.space_group_name_H-M   'P 1'
#
loop_
_entity.id
_entity.type
_entity.pdbx_description
1 polymer ?
#
loop_
_entity_poly.entity_id
_entity_poly.type
_entity_poly.pdbx_seq_one_letter_code
_entity_poly.pdbx_strand_id
1 'polypeptide(L)'
;MACLLSFTNIPKPNITKSCSLSSSSSTTTISPSETLDQKFGRKGIKFLDSGDVELTVRNGSSLRLRIADGHVASYRPKVFWKDDGFEEVLYTVGGGGGARGGIGLVMYDNDVSGPNSKASPLITSEWSVKDVDSDSIDALQVELSSTNGTLDMTYVVSLYPLSMATAVIVKNNGRKAVNLTGAILSHFKFKRRSGTAIQGLRACSYCTHPPLSSPFELLSPSEAMKSEEPGWFSFGWEPEKKPGLWTIQDVPITILRHKLSRVYSAPPLERSKHFHNTAPSKYETLDQGRELFFRVIRIGFEDIYVSSPGSLSQKYGNDYFICTGPASMLVPVVVNPGEEWRGAQVIEHDNLERDFALPRVASITYSPTTTNEDYLEGDFIGHDGVTFEDISDSRIVKLGLDNGSVATLKLPSGLVTSYKSPMWHRGVVELLQTSVSEGEAGEPVIQGGVSLAFNCEGDGGVSWSPSTWALGDVRGSPQESIQVELVRRNSQDMIEAKYILTLKLDLLSCELVFLNSRSLSLRVMGSVISHLTVSTPEATYAVGLEGSNF
;
A
#
# COMPACT_ATOMS: atom_id res chain seq x y z
N MET A 1 43.20 63.75 29.35
CA MET A 1 42.15 62.96 28.64
C MET A 1 40.83 63.47 29.18
N ALA A 2 40.07 64.25 28.41
CA ALA A 2 39.18 63.84 27.32
C ALA A 2 37.88 63.21 27.89
N CYS A 3 36.69 63.85 27.86
CA CYS A 3 35.88 64.42 26.76
C CYS A 3 35.12 63.33 25.98
N LEU A 4 33.80 63.41 25.66
CA LEU A 4 32.67 64.34 25.91
C LEU A 4 31.36 63.48 25.90
N LEU A 5 30.25 63.79 26.61
CA LEU A 5 29.13 64.68 26.25
C LEU A 5 28.60 64.53 24.79
N SER A 6 27.30 64.54 24.47
CA SER A 6 26.09 65.05 25.18
C SER A 6 24.78 64.33 24.79
N PHE A 7 23.67 64.65 25.49
CA PHE A 7 22.28 64.22 25.19
C PHE A 7 21.51 65.20 24.26
N THR A 8 20.28 64.80 23.89
CA THR A 8 19.09 65.58 23.45
C THR A 8 18.92 65.98 21.97
N ASN A 9 17.70 65.74 21.44
CA ASN A 9 16.88 66.74 20.71
C ASN A 9 15.45 66.25 20.37
N ILE A 10 14.43 67.00 20.82
CA ILE A 10 12.97 66.88 20.54
C ILE A 10 12.35 68.26 20.86
N PRO A 11 11.28 68.81 20.21
CA PRO A 11 10.79 68.72 18.82
C PRO A 11 10.63 70.13 18.17
N LYS A 12 9.99 70.25 16.99
CA LYS A 12 8.95 71.29 16.69
C LYS A 12 8.17 71.04 15.37
N PRO A 13 6.99 71.67 15.15
CA PRO A 13 6.00 71.20 14.15
C PRO A 13 5.67 72.18 13.00
N ASN A 14 4.75 71.73 12.13
CA ASN A 14 3.90 72.47 11.18
C ASN A 14 4.52 73.04 9.88
N ILE A 15 3.92 72.63 8.75
CA ILE A 15 3.09 73.50 7.90
C ILE A 15 2.03 72.64 7.19
N THR A 16 0.79 73.10 7.16
CA THR A 16 -0.33 72.45 6.45
C THR A 16 -0.40 72.88 4.98
N LYS A 17 -0.68 71.92 4.10
CA LYS A 17 -1.31 72.18 2.80
C LYS A 17 -2.45 71.20 2.57
N SER A 18 -3.68 71.71 2.57
CA SER A 18 -4.86 70.97 2.17
C SER A 18 -4.98 70.97 0.64
N CYS A 19 -5.01 69.79 0.03
CA CYS A 19 -5.68 69.58 -1.25
C CYS A 19 -6.91 68.70 -1.02
N SER A 20 -7.99 69.01 -1.74
CA SER A 20 -9.32 68.43 -1.53
C SER A 20 -9.46 67.00 -2.06
N LEU A 21 -10.51 66.33 -1.60
CA LEU A 21 -10.86 64.94 -1.89
C LEU A 21 -10.71 64.53 -3.36
N SER A 22 -10.11 63.37 -3.58
CA SER A 22 -10.60 62.40 -4.55
C SER A 22 -10.80 61.06 -3.83
N SER A 23 -12.04 60.57 -3.80
CA SER A 23 -12.40 59.34 -3.08
C SER A 23 -12.13 58.10 -3.93
N SER A 24 -10.89 57.64 -3.96
CA SER A 24 -10.57 56.30 -4.46
C SER A 24 -10.71 55.28 -3.34
N SER A 25 -11.91 54.70 -3.20
CA SER A 25 -12.11 53.48 -2.43
C SER A 25 -11.38 52.34 -3.14
N SER A 26 -10.11 52.11 -2.77
CA SER A 26 -9.34 50.97 -3.23
C SER A 26 -9.89 49.71 -2.58
N THR A 27 -10.93 49.13 -3.18
CA THR A 27 -11.43 47.80 -2.83
C THR A 27 -10.31 46.81 -3.13
N THR A 28 -9.56 46.40 -2.11
CA THR A 28 -8.50 45.41 -2.26
C THR A 28 -9.14 44.10 -2.68
N THR A 29 -9.06 43.76 -3.96
CA THR A 29 -9.54 42.48 -4.49
C THR A 29 -8.53 41.41 -4.09
N ILE A 30 -8.70 40.91 -2.85
CA ILE A 30 -7.97 39.76 -2.31
C ILE A 30 -8.07 38.62 -3.32
N SER A 31 -6.95 37.97 -3.63
CA SER A 31 -6.95 36.89 -4.62
C SER A 31 -7.66 35.64 -4.06
N PRO A 32 -8.11 34.71 -4.93
CA PRO A 32 -8.65 33.43 -4.49
C PRO A 32 -7.63 32.62 -3.66
N SER A 33 -6.33 32.72 -3.98
CA SER A 33 -5.27 32.04 -3.23
C SER A 33 -5.04 32.70 -1.86
N GLU A 34 -4.96 34.03 -1.78
CA GLU A 34 -4.86 34.77 -0.52
C GLU A 34 -6.04 34.49 0.42
N THR A 35 -7.24 34.31 -0.14
CA THR A 35 -8.45 33.95 0.62
C THR A 35 -8.39 32.53 1.18
N LEU A 36 -7.82 31.59 0.42
CA LEU A 36 -7.61 30.21 0.86
C LEU A 36 -6.45 30.09 1.86
N ASP A 37 -5.31 30.74 1.62
CA ASP A 37 -4.18 30.80 2.55
C ASP A 37 -4.58 31.43 3.90
N GLN A 38 -5.39 32.50 3.90
CA GLN A 38 -5.88 33.12 5.15
C GLN A 38 -6.77 32.18 6.00
N LYS A 39 -7.52 31.27 5.38
CA LYS A 39 -8.44 30.35 6.06
C LYS A 39 -7.77 29.01 6.41
N PHE A 40 -7.09 28.45 5.43
CA PHE A 40 -6.62 27.06 5.39
C PHE A 40 -5.11 26.92 5.23
N GLY A 41 -4.36 28.01 5.01
CA GLY A 41 -2.89 27.96 4.92
C GLY A 41 -2.29 27.44 6.22
N ARG A 42 -1.36 26.49 6.12
CA ARG A 42 -0.64 25.86 7.25
C ARG A 42 0.83 25.76 6.92
N LYS A 43 1.66 25.42 7.90
CA LYS A 43 3.10 25.17 7.64
C LYS A 43 3.20 23.99 6.67
N GLY A 44 3.91 24.16 5.55
CA GLY A 44 4.02 23.12 4.53
C GLY A 44 2.82 22.95 3.59
N ILE A 45 1.74 23.72 3.74
CA ILE A 45 0.57 23.69 2.83
C ILE A 45 0.27 25.10 2.34
N LYS A 46 0.40 25.30 1.02
CA LYS A 46 0.31 26.60 0.36
C LYS A 46 -0.65 26.58 -0.82
N PHE A 47 -1.55 27.54 -0.89
CA PHE A 47 -2.45 27.73 -2.03
C PHE A 47 -1.79 28.58 -3.14
N LEU A 48 -2.15 28.32 -4.39
CA LEU A 48 -1.59 28.99 -5.57
C LEU A 48 -2.69 29.65 -6.40
N ASP A 49 -2.38 30.77 -7.07
CA ASP A 49 -3.33 31.50 -7.94
C ASP A 49 -3.85 30.67 -9.14
N SER A 50 -3.21 29.54 -9.44
CA SER A 50 -3.68 28.56 -10.43
C SER A 50 -4.88 27.73 -9.98
N GLY A 51 -5.27 27.79 -8.70
CA GLY A 51 -6.25 26.86 -8.11
C GLY A 51 -5.65 25.50 -7.74
N ASP A 52 -4.32 25.40 -7.69
CA ASP A 52 -3.60 24.26 -7.12
C ASP A 52 -3.25 24.53 -5.63
N VAL A 53 -3.03 23.47 -4.87
CA VAL A 53 -2.41 23.49 -3.54
C VAL A 53 -1.14 22.63 -3.56
N GLU A 54 -0.09 23.13 -2.91
CA GLU A 54 1.23 22.52 -2.83
C GLU A 54 1.50 22.10 -1.38
N LEU A 55 1.77 20.81 -1.18
CA LEU A 55 2.09 20.19 0.12
C LEU A 55 3.59 19.86 0.14
N THR A 56 4.27 20.10 1.26
CA THR A 56 5.70 19.79 1.44
C THR A 56 6.02 19.47 2.91
N VAL A 57 6.36 18.20 3.19
CA VAL A 57 6.73 17.70 4.52
C VAL A 57 8.22 17.95 4.85
N ARG A 58 8.61 17.70 6.10
CA ARG A 58 9.91 18.08 6.70
C ARG A 58 11.14 17.56 5.96
N ASN A 59 11.08 16.37 5.36
CA ASN A 59 12.18 15.81 4.58
C ASN A 59 12.27 16.36 3.14
N GLY A 60 11.36 17.26 2.75
CA GLY A 60 11.27 17.85 1.42
C GLY A 60 10.40 17.08 0.42
N SER A 61 9.88 15.88 0.78
CA SER A 61 8.87 15.20 -0.04
C SER A 61 7.70 16.15 -0.27
N SER A 62 7.23 16.26 -1.52
CA SER A 62 6.20 17.25 -1.91
C SER A 62 5.20 16.68 -2.91
N LEU A 63 3.96 17.19 -2.92
CA LEU A 63 2.97 16.90 -3.96
C LEU A 63 2.19 18.15 -4.36
N ARG A 64 1.58 18.13 -5.55
CA ARG A 64 0.69 19.18 -6.03
C ARG A 64 -0.67 18.62 -6.41
N LEU A 65 -1.70 19.09 -5.72
CA LEU A 65 -3.11 18.76 -5.92
C LEU A 65 -3.79 19.95 -6.60
N ARG A 66 -4.47 19.73 -7.73
CA ARG A 66 -5.40 20.72 -8.27
C ARG A 66 -6.73 20.61 -7.55
N ILE A 67 -7.22 21.73 -7.03
CA ILE A 67 -8.47 21.74 -6.26
C ILE A 67 -9.64 21.47 -7.21
N ALA A 68 -9.73 22.20 -8.32
CA ALA A 68 -10.91 22.22 -9.19
C ALA A 68 -11.42 20.84 -9.66
N ASP A 69 -10.53 19.87 -9.87
CA ASP A 69 -10.81 18.52 -10.37
C ASP A 69 -10.30 17.38 -9.45
N GLY A 70 -9.64 17.70 -8.33
CA GLY A 70 -9.09 16.70 -7.40
C GLY A 70 -7.85 15.95 -7.91
N HIS A 71 -7.21 16.43 -8.98
CA HIS A 71 -6.10 15.75 -9.64
C HIS A 71 -4.77 16.00 -8.91
N VAL A 72 -4.12 14.94 -8.39
CA VAL A 72 -2.71 15.03 -7.93
C VAL A 72 -1.80 14.96 -9.16
N ALA A 73 -1.35 16.13 -9.62
CA ALA A 73 -0.65 16.29 -10.89
C ALA A 73 0.87 16.08 -10.78
N SER A 74 1.42 16.11 -9.58
CA SER A 74 2.85 15.89 -9.30
C SER A 74 3.03 15.29 -7.90
N TYR A 75 4.01 14.38 -7.77
CA TYR A 75 4.48 13.84 -6.49
C TYR A 75 5.98 13.60 -6.59
N ARG A 76 6.71 14.18 -5.63
CA ARG A 76 8.17 14.24 -5.56
C ARG A 76 8.66 13.78 -4.19
N PRO A 77 8.58 12.47 -3.90
CA PRO A 77 9.14 11.91 -2.68
C PRO A 77 10.66 12.02 -2.63
N LYS A 78 11.24 12.09 -1.42
CA LYS A 78 12.67 11.82 -1.22
C LYS A 78 12.93 10.33 -1.38
N VAL A 79 13.24 9.93 -2.61
CA VAL A 79 13.42 8.52 -2.99
C VAL A 79 14.81 7.97 -2.72
N PHE A 80 15.81 8.84 -2.57
CA PHE A 80 17.18 8.47 -2.22
C PHE A 80 17.62 9.18 -0.93
N TRP A 81 18.33 8.45 -0.07
CA TRP A 81 18.83 8.97 1.21
C TRP A 81 20.22 9.63 1.11
N LYS A 82 21.01 9.29 0.09
CA LYS A 82 22.40 9.76 -0.09
C LYS A 82 22.50 11.13 -0.77
N ASP A 83 21.52 11.48 -1.59
CA ASP A 83 21.43 12.75 -2.32
C ASP A 83 20.18 13.53 -1.88
N ASP A 84 20.16 14.85 -2.10
CA ASP A 84 18.94 15.67 -1.98
C ASP A 84 18.06 15.58 -3.24
N GLY A 85 17.94 14.36 -3.79
CA GLY A 85 17.21 14.04 -5.01
C GLY A 85 15.72 13.81 -4.76
N PHE A 86 14.91 14.80 -5.12
CA PHE A 86 13.45 14.68 -5.21
C PHE A 86 13.04 14.43 -6.65
N GLU A 87 12.81 13.16 -7.01
CA GLU A 87 12.40 12.81 -8.38
C GLU A 87 10.88 12.83 -8.57
N GLU A 88 10.43 13.24 -9.75
CA GLU A 88 9.01 13.10 -10.14
C GLU A 88 8.65 11.62 -10.33
N VAL A 89 7.68 11.10 -9.57
CA VAL A 89 7.24 9.70 -9.67
C VAL A 89 5.93 9.53 -10.44
N LEU A 90 5.18 10.61 -10.66
CA LEU A 90 3.99 10.61 -11.50
C LEU A 90 4.32 11.01 -12.93
N TYR A 91 3.58 10.44 -13.88
CA TYR A 91 3.64 10.81 -15.29
C TYR A 91 2.42 11.64 -15.65
N THR A 92 2.64 12.93 -15.90
CA THR A 92 1.59 13.92 -16.16
C THR A 92 1.92 14.69 -17.43
N VAL A 93 0.92 14.88 -18.30
CA VAL A 93 1.06 15.48 -19.63
C VAL A 93 0.03 16.60 -19.82
N GLY A 94 0.48 17.75 -20.32
CA GLY A 94 -0.31 18.98 -20.36
C GLY A 94 -0.15 19.82 -19.09
N GLY A 95 -0.82 20.97 -19.04
CA GLY A 95 -0.75 21.90 -17.91
C GLY A 95 -2.08 22.64 -17.69
N GLY A 96 -2.29 23.13 -16.47
CA GLY A 96 -3.57 23.70 -16.04
C GLY A 96 -4.70 22.66 -16.05
N GLY A 97 -5.96 23.11 -16.16
CA GLY A 97 -7.17 22.29 -16.17
C GLY A 97 -7.37 21.37 -17.39
N GLY A 98 -6.32 21.07 -18.15
CA GLY A 98 -6.29 20.08 -19.23
C GLY A 98 -5.23 19.00 -19.04
N ALA A 99 -4.55 18.96 -17.89
CA ALA A 99 -3.51 17.97 -17.61
C ALA A 99 -4.09 16.57 -17.40
N ARG A 100 -3.46 15.57 -18.03
CA ARG A 100 -3.77 14.13 -17.97
C ARG A 100 -2.63 13.37 -17.32
N GLY A 101 -2.87 12.15 -16.85
CA GLY A 101 -1.89 11.38 -16.10
C GLY A 101 -2.11 11.53 -14.59
N GLY A 102 -1.03 11.74 -13.83
CA GLY A 102 -1.09 11.97 -12.38
C GLY A 102 -1.83 10.86 -11.60
N ILE A 103 -2.43 11.24 -10.46
CA ILE A 103 -3.43 10.42 -9.76
C ILE A 103 -4.78 11.11 -9.85
N GLY A 104 -5.77 10.40 -10.40
CA GLY A 104 -7.13 10.89 -10.56
C GLY A 104 -8.17 9.96 -9.92
N LEU A 105 -9.07 10.54 -9.13
CA LEU A 105 -10.30 9.89 -8.69
C LEU A 105 -11.33 9.92 -9.84
N VAL A 106 -11.98 8.79 -10.08
CA VAL A 106 -13.04 8.65 -11.10
C VAL A 106 -14.20 7.89 -10.46
N MET A 107 -15.40 8.48 -10.48
CA MET A 107 -16.62 7.86 -9.93
C MET A 107 -17.79 8.02 -10.92
N TYR A 108 -18.66 7.01 -10.97
CA TYR A 108 -19.83 6.93 -11.85
C TYR A 108 -21.03 6.36 -11.08
N ASP A 109 -22.23 6.89 -11.31
CA ASP A 109 -23.48 6.27 -10.87
C ASP A 109 -24.02 5.38 -12.01
N ASN A 110 -24.29 4.12 -11.67
CA ASN A 110 -24.86 3.13 -12.57
C ASN A 110 -26.36 3.02 -12.24
N ASP A 111 -27.08 4.04 -12.72
CA ASP A 111 -28.52 4.23 -12.52
C ASP A 111 -29.29 2.91 -12.57
N VAL A 112 -29.98 2.57 -11.48
CA VAL A 112 -30.52 1.22 -11.19
C VAL A 112 -31.65 0.81 -12.16
N SER A 113 -31.96 1.65 -13.15
CA SER A 113 -33.02 1.49 -14.14
C SER A 113 -32.78 0.41 -15.20
N GLY A 114 -31.54 -0.11 -15.35
CA GLY A 114 -31.28 -1.37 -16.07
C GLY A 114 -29.91 -1.43 -16.78
N PRO A 115 -29.50 -2.60 -17.31
CA PRO A 115 -28.15 -2.84 -17.84
C PRO A 115 -27.76 -2.06 -19.11
N ASN A 116 -28.62 -1.15 -19.59
CA ASN A 116 -28.37 -0.26 -20.72
C ASN A 116 -28.43 1.24 -20.33
N SER A 117 -28.58 1.57 -19.04
CA SER A 117 -28.42 2.96 -18.58
C SER A 117 -27.00 3.44 -18.83
N LYS A 118 -26.82 4.64 -19.37
CA LYS A 118 -25.48 5.23 -19.49
C LYS A 118 -25.02 5.71 -18.11
N ALA A 119 -23.97 5.08 -17.59
CA ALA A 119 -23.34 5.49 -16.34
C ALA A 119 -23.01 6.99 -16.37
N SER A 120 -23.51 7.75 -15.40
CA SER A 120 -23.30 9.20 -15.32
C SER A 120 -22.04 9.49 -14.50
N PRO A 121 -21.11 10.34 -14.98
CA PRO A 121 -19.94 10.71 -14.20
C PRO A 121 -20.40 11.50 -12.97
N LEU A 122 -20.00 11.04 -11.78
CA LEU A 122 -20.58 11.51 -10.51
C LEU A 122 -20.02 12.84 -9.99
N ILE A 123 -19.24 13.54 -10.80
CA ILE A 123 -18.32 14.66 -10.53
C ILE A 123 -16.85 14.23 -10.67
N THR A 124 -16.15 14.91 -11.59
CA THR A 124 -14.68 14.95 -11.70
C THR A 124 -14.16 16.40 -11.69
N SER A 125 -15.03 17.37 -11.44
CA SER A 125 -14.79 18.82 -11.46
C SER A 125 -15.84 19.49 -10.57
N GLU A 126 -15.50 20.60 -9.89
CA GLU A 126 -16.31 21.27 -8.84
C GLU A 126 -16.10 20.69 -7.42
N TRP A 127 -14.83 20.50 -7.02
CA TRP A 127 -14.46 20.37 -5.60
C TRP A 127 -14.17 21.72 -4.94
N SER A 128 -14.34 21.77 -3.62
CA SER A 128 -13.99 22.91 -2.76
C SER A 128 -13.18 22.46 -1.55
N VAL A 129 -12.33 23.33 -0.98
CA VAL A 129 -11.56 22.98 0.23
C VAL A 129 -12.49 22.97 1.45
N LYS A 130 -12.59 21.80 2.09
CA LYS A 130 -13.39 21.54 3.29
C LYS A 130 -12.59 21.87 4.54
N ASP A 131 -11.43 21.25 4.69
CA ASP A 131 -10.52 21.43 5.82
C ASP A 131 -9.05 21.11 5.46
N VAL A 132 -8.11 21.50 6.32
CA VAL A 132 -6.66 21.31 6.14
C VAL A 132 -5.97 21.09 7.49
N ASP A 133 -5.25 19.98 7.60
CA ASP A 133 -4.46 19.62 8.78
C ASP A 133 -2.94 19.51 8.47
N SER A 134 -2.13 19.73 9.50
CA SER A 134 -0.67 19.83 9.42
C SER A 134 -0.06 19.55 10.80
N ASP A 135 0.15 18.28 11.15
CA ASP A 135 1.02 17.95 12.28
C ASP A 135 2.48 18.24 11.90
N SER A 136 3.03 19.30 12.47
CA SER A 136 4.47 19.55 12.61
C SER A 136 5.33 19.52 11.32
N ILE A 137 4.69 19.55 10.14
CA ILE A 137 5.19 19.16 8.81
C ILE A 137 5.70 17.70 8.68
N ASP A 138 5.29 16.78 9.56
CA ASP A 138 5.48 15.33 9.39
C ASP A 138 4.25 14.62 8.81
N ALA A 139 3.05 15.18 8.99
CA ALA A 139 1.84 14.76 8.29
C ALA A 139 1.08 16.00 7.80
N LEU A 140 0.71 16.00 6.52
CA LEU A 140 -0.04 17.08 5.87
C LEU A 140 -1.27 16.52 5.18
N GLN A 141 -2.44 17.11 5.40
CA GLN A 141 -3.70 16.65 4.82
C GLN A 141 -4.53 17.81 4.26
N VAL A 142 -5.10 17.62 3.08
CA VAL A 142 -6.14 18.51 2.51
C VAL A 142 -7.40 17.68 2.28
N GLU A 143 -8.51 18.13 2.86
CA GLU A 143 -9.83 17.60 2.56
C GLU A 143 -10.54 18.49 1.53
N LEU A 144 -10.97 17.88 0.43
CA LEU A 144 -11.87 18.47 -0.54
C LEU A 144 -13.29 17.91 -0.35
N SER A 145 -14.31 18.74 -0.56
CA SER A 145 -15.70 18.31 -0.61
C SER A 145 -16.39 18.71 -1.92
N SER A 146 -17.30 17.85 -2.35
CA SER A 146 -18.26 18.10 -3.43
C SER A 146 -19.58 17.37 -3.13
N THR A 147 -20.67 17.76 -3.78
CA THR A 147 -22.01 17.20 -3.55
C THR A 147 -22.75 17.02 -4.87
N ASN A 148 -23.18 15.79 -5.17
CA ASN A 148 -23.96 15.50 -6.39
C ASN A 148 -25.33 14.93 -6.04
N GLY A 149 -26.38 15.74 -6.23
CA GLY A 149 -27.77 15.35 -6.04
C GLY A 149 -28.10 14.97 -4.59
N THR A 150 -27.88 13.71 -4.22
CA THR A 150 -28.05 13.18 -2.86
C THR A 150 -26.80 12.51 -2.28
N LEU A 151 -25.66 12.59 -2.97
CA LEU A 151 -24.37 12.11 -2.47
C LEU A 151 -23.53 13.27 -1.95
N ASP A 152 -23.04 13.16 -0.72
CA ASP A 152 -21.92 13.97 -0.24
C ASP A 152 -20.62 13.19 -0.51
N MET A 153 -19.62 13.87 -1.08
CA MET A 153 -18.31 13.30 -1.36
C MET A 153 -17.23 14.10 -0.64
N THR A 154 -16.42 13.44 0.18
CA THR A 154 -15.15 13.99 0.68
C THR A 154 -14.00 13.25 0.00
N TYR A 155 -13.03 13.97 -0.54
CA TYR A 155 -11.78 13.42 -1.06
C TYR A 155 -10.61 13.98 -0.26
N VAL A 156 -9.83 13.08 0.33
CA VAL A 156 -8.75 13.39 1.27
C VAL A 156 -7.42 13.05 0.60
N VAL A 157 -6.51 14.02 0.58
CA VAL A 157 -5.16 13.84 0.05
C VAL A 157 -4.16 14.14 1.16
N SER A 158 -3.37 13.12 1.52
CA SER A 158 -2.43 13.19 2.64
C SER A 158 -1.00 12.87 2.18
N LEU A 159 -0.03 13.59 2.72
CA LEU A 159 1.40 13.46 2.43
C LEU A 159 2.19 13.25 3.72
N TYR A 160 3.08 12.26 3.69
CA TYR A 160 4.01 11.88 4.75
C TYR A 160 5.45 11.80 4.18
N PRO A 161 6.49 11.74 5.02
CA PRO A 161 7.88 11.61 4.58
C PRO A 161 8.16 10.46 3.60
N LEU A 162 7.50 9.31 3.80
CA LEU A 162 7.74 8.04 3.08
C LEU A 162 6.53 7.49 2.31
N SER A 163 5.41 8.24 2.27
CA SER A 163 4.20 7.81 1.59
C SER A 163 3.26 8.98 1.26
N MET A 164 2.29 8.72 0.40
CA MET A 164 1.10 9.55 0.24
C MET A 164 -0.16 8.69 0.21
N ALA A 165 -1.30 9.27 0.57
CA ALA A 165 -2.59 8.62 0.52
C ALA A 165 -3.61 9.48 -0.23
N THR A 166 -4.50 8.83 -0.98
CA THR A 166 -5.70 9.41 -1.57
C THR A 166 -6.90 8.56 -1.16
N ALA A 167 -7.84 9.15 -0.42
CA ALA A 167 -9.03 8.47 0.08
C ALA A 167 -10.30 9.20 -0.35
N VAL A 168 -11.34 8.45 -0.70
CA VAL A 168 -12.67 8.95 -1.01
C VAL A 168 -13.68 8.40 0.00
N ILE A 169 -14.54 9.28 0.50
CA ILE A 169 -15.67 8.99 1.37
C ILE A 169 -16.92 9.42 0.62
N VAL A 170 -17.87 8.52 0.40
CA VAL A 170 -19.14 8.79 -0.29
C VAL A 170 -20.30 8.44 0.63
N LYS A 171 -21.12 9.43 0.97
CA LYS A 171 -22.27 9.27 1.86
C LYS A 171 -23.57 9.50 1.09
N ASN A 172 -24.51 8.56 1.20
CA ASN A 172 -25.80 8.63 0.51
C ASN A 172 -26.88 9.22 1.41
N ASN A 173 -27.11 10.54 1.30
CA ASN A 173 -28.23 11.23 1.97
C ASN A 173 -29.58 11.05 1.25
N GLY A 174 -29.64 10.20 0.22
CA GLY A 174 -30.82 9.96 -0.61
C GLY A 174 -31.84 9.02 0.02
N ARG A 175 -32.88 8.68 -0.77
CA ARG A 175 -33.95 7.72 -0.40
C ARG A 175 -33.91 6.40 -1.18
N LYS A 176 -32.87 6.18 -1.98
CA LYS A 176 -32.62 4.97 -2.77
C LYS A 176 -31.17 4.57 -2.61
N ALA A 177 -30.87 3.28 -2.75
CA ALA A 177 -29.50 2.82 -2.90
C ALA A 177 -28.90 3.32 -4.23
N VAL A 178 -27.58 3.53 -4.24
CA VAL A 178 -26.81 4.05 -5.38
C VAL A 178 -25.71 3.05 -5.73
N ASN A 179 -25.44 2.86 -7.02
CA ASN A 179 -24.52 1.83 -7.53
C ASN A 179 -23.25 2.49 -8.09
N LEU A 180 -22.24 2.65 -7.25
CA LEU A 180 -20.98 3.33 -7.60
C LEU A 180 -20.04 2.37 -8.35
N THR A 181 -19.61 2.75 -9.56
CA THR A 181 -18.34 2.23 -10.12
C THR A 181 -17.31 3.35 -10.10
N GLY A 182 -16.04 3.00 -9.92
CA GLY A 182 -15.01 4.01 -9.75
C GLY A 182 -13.61 3.43 -9.59
N ALA A 183 -12.63 4.31 -9.58
CA ALA A 183 -11.23 3.97 -9.39
C ALA A 183 -10.43 5.18 -8.90
N ILE A 184 -9.33 4.91 -8.22
CA ILE A 184 -8.21 5.86 -8.07
C ILE A 184 -7.13 5.36 -9.01
N LEU A 185 -6.88 6.07 -10.12
CA LEU A 185 -5.94 5.64 -11.16
C LEU A 185 -4.66 6.47 -11.11
N SER A 186 -3.53 5.79 -10.88
CA SER A 186 -2.21 6.39 -10.76
C SER A 186 -1.36 6.09 -12.00
N HIS A 187 -0.90 7.15 -12.65
CA HIS A 187 0.03 7.09 -13.77
C HIS A 187 1.46 7.27 -13.24
N PHE A 188 2.17 6.17 -13.01
CA PHE A 188 3.55 6.21 -12.53
C PHE A 188 4.53 6.45 -13.68
N LYS A 189 5.54 7.30 -13.46
CA LYS A 189 6.64 7.59 -14.40
C LYS A 189 7.76 6.57 -14.26
N PHE A 190 8.14 5.97 -15.38
CA PHE A 190 9.20 4.98 -15.49
C PHE A 190 10.31 5.45 -16.44
N LYS A 191 11.57 5.10 -16.16
CA LYS A 191 12.72 5.54 -16.98
C LYS A 191 12.81 4.86 -18.35
N ARG A 192 12.31 3.61 -18.46
CA ARG A 192 12.29 2.81 -19.70
C ARG A 192 11.32 1.64 -19.58
N ARG A 193 10.78 1.16 -20.71
CA ARG A 193 9.89 -0.03 -20.75
C ARG A 193 10.56 -1.36 -20.38
N SER A 194 11.88 -1.44 -20.53
CA SER A 194 12.64 -2.65 -20.20
C SER A 194 13.07 -2.60 -18.74
N GLY A 195 12.49 -3.47 -17.90
CA GLY A 195 12.63 -3.42 -16.45
C GLY A 195 11.44 -2.76 -15.72
N THR A 196 10.33 -2.51 -16.43
CA THR A 196 9.03 -2.15 -15.84
C THR A 196 8.25 -3.42 -15.46
N ALA A 197 7.82 -3.56 -14.20
CA ALA A 197 7.00 -4.69 -13.77
C ALA A 197 6.10 -4.36 -12.55
N ILE A 198 5.18 -5.27 -12.24
CA ILE A 198 4.45 -5.34 -10.96
C ILE A 198 4.66 -6.71 -10.31
N GLN A 199 4.78 -6.75 -8.99
CA GLN A 199 4.91 -7.94 -8.16
C GLN A 199 3.79 -8.00 -7.10
N GLY A 200 3.44 -9.23 -6.67
CA GLY A 200 2.44 -9.48 -5.61
C GLY A 200 1.07 -9.91 -6.12
N LEU A 201 0.82 -9.86 -7.44
CA LEU A 201 -0.45 -10.30 -8.05
C LEU A 201 -0.51 -11.82 -8.33
N ARG A 202 0.44 -12.62 -7.84
CA ARG A 202 0.50 -14.07 -8.03
C ARG A 202 -0.76 -14.75 -7.44
N ALA A 203 -1.22 -15.80 -8.11
CA ALA A 203 -2.48 -16.53 -7.85
C ALA A 203 -3.76 -15.70 -7.97
N CYS A 204 -3.70 -14.38 -8.21
CA CYS A 204 -4.88 -13.58 -8.49
C CYS A 204 -5.46 -13.93 -9.86
N SER A 205 -6.80 -13.99 -9.94
CA SER A 205 -7.50 -14.03 -11.23
C SER A 205 -7.46 -12.66 -11.91
N TYR A 206 -7.42 -12.65 -13.25
CA TYR A 206 -7.51 -11.45 -14.07
C TYR A 206 -8.24 -11.71 -15.39
N CYS A 207 -8.73 -10.65 -16.02
CA CYS A 207 -9.14 -10.65 -17.43
C CYS A 207 -8.74 -9.34 -18.13
N THR A 208 -8.70 -9.36 -19.46
CA THR A 208 -8.44 -8.17 -20.27
C THR A 208 -9.68 -7.26 -20.25
N HIS A 209 -9.51 -6.01 -19.82
CA HIS A 209 -10.59 -5.06 -19.55
C HIS A 209 -10.10 -3.61 -19.77
N PRO A 210 -10.92 -2.71 -20.35
CA PRO A 210 -10.54 -1.31 -20.51
C PRO A 210 -10.45 -0.58 -19.16
N PRO A 211 -9.73 0.56 -19.08
CA PRO A 211 -9.87 1.50 -17.97
C PRO A 211 -11.29 2.09 -17.93
N LEU A 212 -11.69 2.63 -16.77
CA LEU A 212 -12.75 3.62 -16.76
C LEU A 212 -12.32 4.83 -17.60
N SER A 213 -13.25 5.43 -18.35
CA SER A 213 -12.94 6.70 -19.01
C SER A 213 -12.76 7.81 -17.99
N SER A 214 -11.91 8.78 -18.28
CA SER A 214 -11.53 9.81 -17.32
C SER A 214 -11.03 11.08 -18.03
N PRO A 215 -11.29 12.30 -17.51
CA PRO A 215 -10.59 13.49 -17.99
C PRO A 215 -9.07 13.38 -17.82
N PHE A 216 -8.60 12.52 -16.90
CA PHE A 216 -7.19 12.28 -16.61
C PHE A 216 -6.57 11.16 -17.47
N GLU A 217 -7.34 10.51 -18.36
CA GLU A 217 -6.86 9.37 -19.15
C GLU A 217 -5.75 9.77 -20.13
N LEU A 218 -4.60 9.07 -20.06
CA LEU A 218 -3.56 9.16 -21.10
C LEU A 218 -3.95 8.26 -22.29
N LEU A 219 -4.13 6.96 -22.04
CA LEU A 219 -4.72 6.03 -23.00
C LEU A 219 -6.24 6.08 -22.87
N SER A 220 -6.96 6.37 -23.96
CA SER A 220 -8.42 6.19 -23.94
C SER A 220 -8.80 4.70 -23.79
N PRO A 221 -10.01 4.37 -23.29
CA PRO A 221 -10.48 2.99 -23.23
C PRO A 221 -10.37 2.23 -24.56
N SER A 222 -10.59 2.94 -25.68
CA SER A 222 -10.43 2.38 -27.03
C SER A 222 -8.97 2.14 -27.43
N GLU A 223 -8.02 2.86 -26.83
CA GLU A 223 -6.59 2.74 -27.10
C GLU A 223 -5.93 1.71 -26.21
N ALA A 224 -6.26 1.64 -24.92
CA ALA A 224 -5.74 0.63 -24.00
C ALA A 224 -5.93 -0.80 -24.56
N MET A 225 -7.10 -1.07 -25.14
CA MET A 225 -7.53 -2.38 -25.65
C MET A 225 -6.99 -2.78 -27.05
N LYS A 226 -6.17 -1.96 -27.72
CA LYS A 226 -5.58 -2.34 -29.02
C LYS A 226 -4.37 -3.23 -28.81
N SER A 227 -4.32 -4.42 -29.41
CA SER A 227 -3.13 -5.29 -29.36
C SER A 227 -1.85 -4.61 -29.88
N GLU A 228 -0.71 -4.90 -29.25
CA GLU A 228 0.63 -4.62 -29.78
C GLU A 228 1.18 -5.87 -30.47
N GLU A 229 1.66 -5.75 -31.71
CA GLU A 229 2.29 -6.88 -32.42
C GLU A 229 3.65 -7.24 -31.79
N PRO A 230 3.98 -8.54 -31.65
CA PRO A 230 5.24 -8.97 -31.09
C PRO A 230 6.40 -8.70 -32.06
N GLY A 231 7.37 -7.88 -31.63
CA GLY A 231 8.64 -7.76 -32.33
C GLY A 231 9.48 -9.04 -32.26
N TRP A 232 10.49 -9.16 -33.13
CA TRP A 232 11.34 -10.35 -33.31
C TRP A 232 11.95 -10.94 -32.01
N PHE A 233 12.11 -10.13 -30.95
CA PHE A 233 12.66 -10.54 -29.65
C PHE A 233 11.68 -10.27 -28.48
N SER A 234 10.50 -10.89 -28.55
CA SER A 234 9.40 -10.75 -27.56
C SER A 234 9.34 -11.92 -26.56
N PHE A 235 10.47 -12.26 -25.94
CA PHE A 235 10.49 -13.19 -24.80
C PHE A 235 9.62 -12.64 -23.66
N GLY A 236 8.73 -13.49 -23.13
CA GLY A 236 7.78 -13.12 -22.08
C GLY A 236 6.56 -12.31 -22.56
N TRP A 237 6.31 -12.22 -23.86
CA TRP A 237 5.08 -11.64 -24.40
C TRP A 237 3.93 -12.67 -24.37
N GLU A 238 2.85 -12.32 -23.66
CA GLU A 238 1.55 -12.97 -23.81
C GLU A 238 0.64 -12.10 -24.69
N PRO A 239 -0.04 -12.66 -25.70
CA PRO A 239 -1.14 -11.94 -26.35
C PRO A 239 -2.28 -11.73 -25.35
N GLU A 240 -2.89 -10.55 -25.36
CA GLU A 240 -4.10 -10.30 -24.57
C GLU A 240 -5.24 -11.23 -25.02
N LYS A 241 -5.88 -11.88 -24.05
CA LYS A 241 -7.02 -12.76 -24.33
C LYS A 241 -8.26 -11.92 -24.62
N LYS A 242 -9.27 -12.54 -25.24
CA LYS A 242 -10.54 -11.84 -25.51
C LYS A 242 -11.16 -11.33 -24.20
N PRO A 243 -11.78 -10.13 -24.18
CA PRO A 243 -12.39 -9.58 -22.98
C PRO A 243 -13.38 -10.55 -22.31
N GLY A 244 -13.41 -10.55 -20.98
CA GLY A 244 -14.22 -11.47 -20.16
C GLY A 244 -13.68 -12.90 -20.03
N LEU A 245 -12.58 -13.25 -20.72
CA LEU A 245 -11.93 -14.56 -20.57
C LEU A 245 -10.91 -14.50 -19.42
N TRP A 246 -11.23 -15.17 -18.32
CA TRP A 246 -10.45 -15.17 -17.09
C TRP A 246 -9.20 -16.05 -17.15
N THR A 247 -8.15 -15.64 -16.41
CA THR A 247 -6.86 -16.35 -16.29
C THR A 247 -6.30 -16.13 -14.88
N ILE A 248 -5.51 -17.07 -14.36
CA ILE A 248 -4.81 -16.93 -13.07
C ILE A 248 -3.37 -16.49 -13.34
N GLN A 249 -2.86 -15.53 -12.56
CA GLN A 249 -1.47 -15.08 -12.63
C GLN A 249 -0.54 -16.10 -11.95
N ASP A 250 0.11 -16.96 -12.72
CA ASP A 250 0.96 -18.05 -12.23
C ASP A 250 2.37 -17.61 -11.81
N VAL A 251 2.99 -16.76 -12.63
CA VAL A 251 4.30 -16.14 -12.37
C VAL A 251 4.25 -15.07 -11.26
N PRO A 252 5.34 -14.88 -10.48
CA PRO A 252 5.36 -13.93 -9.37
C PRO A 252 5.38 -12.45 -9.77
N ILE A 253 5.76 -12.16 -11.02
CA ILE A 253 6.01 -10.81 -11.54
C ILE A 253 5.33 -10.64 -12.90
N THR A 254 4.48 -9.64 -13.03
CA THR A 254 3.83 -9.22 -14.27
C THR A 254 4.75 -8.23 -15.00
N ILE A 255 5.33 -8.64 -16.14
CA ILE A 255 6.22 -7.79 -16.94
C ILE A 255 5.39 -6.77 -17.75
N LEU A 256 5.68 -5.48 -17.59
CA LEU A 256 4.91 -4.38 -18.19
C LEU A 256 5.59 -3.72 -19.41
N ARG A 257 6.63 -4.37 -19.97
CA ARG A 257 7.36 -3.93 -21.18
C ARG A 257 6.48 -3.82 -22.43
N HIS A 258 5.51 -4.71 -22.52
CA HIS A 258 4.56 -4.81 -23.62
C HIS A 258 3.22 -4.24 -23.20
N LYS A 259 2.45 -3.80 -24.19
CA LYS A 259 1.13 -3.23 -23.96
C LYS A 259 0.16 -4.25 -23.36
N LEU A 260 -0.60 -3.82 -22.36
CA LEU A 260 -1.71 -4.59 -21.78
C LEU A 260 -2.74 -3.71 -21.06
N SER A 261 -3.94 -4.24 -20.86
CA SER A 261 -5.06 -3.61 -20.16
C SER A 261 -5.83 -4.69 -19.37
N ARG A 262 -5.44 -4.91 -18.11
CA ARG A 262 -5.92 -6.01 -17.27
C ARG A 262 -6.60 -5.49 -16.00
N VAL A 263 -7.67 -6.17 -15.59
CA VAL A 263 -8.25 -6.04 -14.24
C VAL A 263 -8.02 -7.33 -13.47
N TYR A 264 -7.47 -7.20 -12.26
CA TYR A 264 -7.16 -8.27 -11.33
C TYR A 264 -8.21 -8.28 -10.22
N SER A 265 -8.98 -9.36 -10.11
CA SER A 265 -10.12 -9.51 -9.18
C SER A 265 -10.60 -10.97 -9.20
N ALA A 266 -11.57 -11.32 -8.35
CA ALA A 266 -12.35 -12.54 -8.58
C ALA A 266 -13.39 -12.33 -9.70
N PRO A 267 -13.71 -13.37 -10.50
CA PRO A 267 -14.84 -13.33 -11.42
C PRO A 267 -16.13 -12.94 -10.69
N PRO A 268 -17.06 -12.15 -11.27
CA PRO A 268 -18.30 -11.75 -10.59
C PRO A 268 -19.18 -12.92 -10.09
N LEU A 269 -19.16 -14.05 -10.79
CA LEU A 269 -19.85 -15.29 -10.37
C LEU A 269 -19.14 -16.01 -9.20
N GLU A 270 -17.86 -15.74 -8.99
CA GLU A 270 -17.10 -16.18 -7.82
C GLU A 270 -17.34 -15.23 -6.64
N ARG A 271 -17.34 -13.90 -6.89
CA ARG A 271 -17.64 -12.85 -5.89
C ARG A 271 -19.03 -12.98 -5.26
N SER A 272 -20.01 -13.56 -5.98
CA SER A 272 -21.34 -13.84 -5.43
C SER A 272 -21.40 -15.04 -4.47
N LYS A 273 -20.29 -15.78 -4.28
CA LYS A 273 -20.19 -16.82 -3.25
C LYS A 273 -19.84 -16.21 -1.90
N HIS A 274 -20.40 -16.81 -0.84
CA HIS A 274 -20.19 -16.38 0.55
C HIS A 274 -18.71 -16.38 0.99
N PHE A 275 -17.90 -17.26 0.41
CA PHE A 275 -16.44 -17.24 0.50
C PHE A 275 -15.84 -17.30 -0.91
N HIS A 276 -14.89 -16.42 -1.19
CA HIS A 276 -14.16 -16.35 -2.46
C HIS A 276 -12.79 -15.69 -2.24
N ASN A 277 -11.84 -15.95 -3.15
CA ASN A 277 -10.52 -15.31 -3.11
C ASN A 277 -10.63 -13.87 -3.64
N THR A 278 -10.21 -12.88 -2.86
CA THR A 278 -10.15 -11.47 -3.33
C THR A 278 -8.80 -11.16 -3.98
N ALA A 279 -8.71 -10.07 -4.75
CA ALA A 279 -7.41 -9.52 -5.14
C ALA A 279 -6.62 -9.10 -3.88
N PRO A 280 -5.27 -9.15 -3.86
CA PRO A 280 -4.49 -8.76 -2.69
C PRO A 280 -4.77 -7.31 -2.27
N SER A 281 -4.56 -6.99 -0.99
CA SER A 281 -4.65 -5.62 -0.48
C SER A 281 -3.40 -4.78 -0.79
N LYS A 282 -2.28 -5.40 -1.20
CA LYS A 282 -1.03 -4.72 -1.55
C LYS A 282 -0.34 -5.35 -2.75
N TYR A 283 0.33 -4.55 -3.55
CA TYR A 283 1.23 -4.96 -4.63
C TYR A 283 2.38 -3.96 -4.77
N GLU A 284 3.49 -4.36 -5.40
CA GLU A 284 4.67 -3.49 -5.58
C GLU A 284 4.91 -3.22 -7.07
N THR A 285 5.15 -1.96 -7.43
CA THR A 285 5.61 -1.55 -8.77
C THR A 285 7.14 -1.51 -8.79
N LEU A 286 7.77 -1.98 -9.87
CA LEU A 286 9.23 -2.19 -9.95
C LEU A 286 9.82 -1.45 -11.16
N ASP A 287 10.57 -0.35 -10.96
CA ASP A 287 11.36 0.31 -12.03
C ASP A 287 12.86 -0.02 -11.91
N GLN A 288 13.28 -1.11 -12.57
CA GLN A 288 14.69 -1.50 -12.68
C GLN A 288 15.55 -0.52 -13.53
N GLY A 289 14.98 0.57 -14.04
CA GLY A 289 15.72 1.68 -14.63
C GLY A 289 16.11 2.73 -13.59
N ARG A 290 15.23 3.01 -12.62
CA ARG A 290 15.45 4.00 -11.54
C ARG A 290 15.92 3.35 -10.24
N GLU A 291 15.83 2.03 -10.13
CA GLU A 291 16.06 1.26 -8.90
C GLU A 291 15.07 1.68 -7.79
N LEU A 292 13.83 2.03 -8.20
CA LEU A 292 12.75 2.47 -7.33
C LEU A 292 11.61 1.47 -7.27
N PHE A 293 11.03 1.34 -6.08
CA PHE A 293 9.93 0.44 -5.79
C PHE A 293 8.85 1.19 -5.01
N PHE A 294 7.60 1.15 -5.50
CA PHE A 294 6.45 1.73 -4.79
C PHE A 294 5.44 0.66 -4.46
N ARG A 295 5.11 0.52 -3.17
CA ARG A 295 4.05 -0.36 -2.70
C ARG A 295 2.73 0.40 -2.79
N VAL A 296 1.78 -0.16 -3.52
CA VAL A 296 0.43 0.37 -3.66
C VAL A 296 -0.51 -0.48 -2.82
N ILE A 297 -1.25 0.17 -1.91
CA ILE A 297 -2.19 -0.48 -0.98
C ILE A 297 -3.62 -0.08 -1.34
N ARG A 298 -4.50 -1.08 -1.42
CA ARG A 298 -5.93 -1.03 -1.78
C ARG A 298 -6.78 -1.08 -0.52
N ILE A 299 -7.67 -0.10 -0.33
CA ILE A 299 -8.70 -0.09 0.72
C ILE A 299 -10.08 0.14 0.06
N GLY A 300 -11.10 -0.60 0.50
CA GLY A 300 -12.53 -0.41 0.15
C GLY A 300 -12.97 -0.79 -1.28
N PHE A 301 -12.12 -0.54 -2.28
CA PHE A 301 -12.26 -1.00 -3.67
C PHE A 301 -11.85 -2.48 -3.79
N GLU A 302 -12.58 -3.36 -4.49
CA GLU A 302 -12.24 -4.79 -4.60
C GLU A 302 -11.31 -5.18 -5.78
N ASP A 303 -11.36 -4.45 -6.89
CA ASP A 303 -10.59 -4.72 -8.11
C ASP A 303 -9.24 -3.97 -8.09
N ILE A 304 -8.23 -4.47 -8.81
CA ILE A 304 -7.00 -3.75 -9.14
C ILE A 304 -6.90 -3.59 -10.66
N TYR A 305 -6.77 -2.37 -11.15
CA TYR A 305 -6.49 -2.10 -12.56
C TYR A 305 -4.98 -2.02 -12.82
N VAL A 306 -4.53 -2.61 -13.94
CA VAL A 306 -3.14 -2.57 -14.41
C VAL A 306 -3.10 -2.39 -15.92
N SER A 307 -2.39 -1.37 -16.40
CA SER A 307 -2.17 -1.15 -17.82
C SER A 307 -0.78 -0.60 -18.13
N SER A 308 -0.25 -1.07 -19.25
CA SER A 308 0.97 -0.57 -19.88
C SER A 308 0.65 -0.05 -21.29
N PRO A 309 1.22 1.08 -21.73
CA PRO A 309 1.07 1.58 -23.09
C PRO A 309 1.86 0.79 -24.14
N GLY A 310 2.82 -0.06 -23.75
CA GLY A 310 3.78 -0.65 -24.69
C GLY A 310 4.48 0.42 -25.53
N SER A 311 4.62 0.20 -26.84
CA SER A 311 5.14 1.21 -27.78
C SER A 311 4.34 2.53 -27.86
N LEU A 312 3.07 2.58 -27.41
CA LEU A 312 2.28 3.82 -27.48
C LEU A 312 2.73 4.92 -26.51
N SER A 313 3.67 4.67 -25.58
CA SER A 313 4.17 5.72 -24.68
C SER A 313 4.75 6.92 -25.44
N GLN A 314 5.37 6.65 -26.59
CA GLN A 314 6.01 7.63 -27.47
C GLN A 314 5.04 8.69 -28.03
N LYS A 315 3.72 8.43 -28.02
CA LYS A 315 2.68 9.42 -28.36
C LYS A 315 2.56 10.54 -27.32
N TYR A 316 2.98 10.28 -26.07
CA TYR A 316 2.77 11.16 -24.92
C TYR A 316 4.06 11.84 -24.42
N GLY A 317 5.22 11.25 -24.72
CA GLY A 317 6.53 11.85 -24.45
C GLY A 317 7.68 10.85 -24.56
N ASN A 318 8.85 11.24 -24.03
CA ASN A 318 10.08 10.43 -24.11
C ASN A 318 10.24 9.41 -22.97
N ASP A 319 9.64 9.67 -21.80
CA ASP A 319 9.67 8.73 -20.67
C ASP A 319 8.73 7.54 -20.91
N TYR A 320 8.80 6.56 -20.02
CA TYR A 320 7.81 5.50 -19.93
C TYR A 320 6.80 5.76 -18.81
N PHE A 321 5.65 5.10 -18.87
CA PHE A 321 4.66 5.14 -17.80
C PHE A 321 3.83 3.86 -17.76
N ILE A 322 3.19 3.62 -16.62
CA ILE A 322 2.12 2.62 -16.44
C ILE A 322 0.93 3.29 -15.78
N CYS A 323 -0.27 2.76 -15.98
CA CYS A 323 -1.47 3.17 -15.24
C CYS A 323 -1.90 2.02 -14.33
N THR A 324 -2.03 2.27 -13.03
CA THR A 324 -2.49 1.24 -12.08
C THR A 324 -3.16 1.88 -10.86
N GLY A 325 -4.04 1.13 -10.20
CA GLY A 325 -4.64 1.55 -8.94
C GLY A 325 -5.86 0.72 -8.55
N PRO A 326 -6.42 0.95 -7.34
CA PRO A 326 -7.60 0.26 -6.84
C PRO A 326 -8.88 0.75 -7.53
N ALA A 327 -9.82 -0.17 -7.75
CA ALA A 327 -11.04 0.10 -8.51
C ALA A 327 -12.25 -0.77 -8.08
N SER A 328 -13.45 -0.38 -8.48
CA SER A 328 -14.64 -1.23 -8.51
C SER A 328 -15.31 -1.01 -9.86
N MET A 329 -15.01 -1.91 -10.80
CA MET A 329 -15.33 -1.81 -12.22
C MET A 329 -16.15 -3.00 -12.71
N LEU A 330 -15.93 -4.17 -12.11
CA LEU A 330 -16.61 -5.42 -12.48
C LEU A 330 -17.94 -5.62 -11.74
N VAL A 331 -18.02 -5.10 -10.52
CA VAL A 331 -19.23 -5.10 -9.67
C VAL A 331 -19.30 -3.71 -9.03
N PRO A 332 -20.42 -2.97 -9.16
CA PRO A 332 -20.62 -1.70 -8.48
C PRO A 332 -20.67 -1.88 -6.96
N VAL A 333 -20.17 -0.90 -6.22
CA VAL A 333 -20.41 -0.74 -4.78
C VAL A 333 -21.83 -0.23 -4.58
N VAL A 334 -22.64 -0.93 -3.79
CA VAL A 334 -23.98 -0.48 -3.41
C VAL A 334 -23.88 0.33 -2.12
N VAL A 335 -24.38 1.58 -2.12
CA VAL A 335 -24.46 2.43 -0.91
C VAL A 335 -25.93 2.73 -0.64
N ASN A 336 -26.48 2.21 0.47
CA ASN A 336 -27.88 2.35 0.82
C ASN A 336 -28.21 3.73 1.44
N PRO A 337 -29.49 4.12 1.55
CA PRO A 337 -29.90 5.37 2.21
C PRO A 337 -29.34 5.49 3.64
N GLY A 338 -28.59 6.57 3.89
CA GLY A 338 -27.96 6.86 5.18
C GLY A 338 -26.58 6.21 5.38
N GLU A 339 -26.14 5.32 4.50
CA GLU A 339 -24.81 4.70 4.57
C GLU A 339 -23.69 5.64 4.06
N GLU A 340 -22.48 5.31 4.51
CA GLU A 340 -21.22 5.90 4.06
C GLU A 340 -20.31 4.76 3.59
N TRP A 341 -19.74 4.89 2.39
CA TRP A 341 -18.70 4.01 1.87
C TRP A 341 -17.37 4.74 1.78
N ARG A 342 -16.27 3.99 1.94
CA ARG A 342 -14.90 4.50 1.91
C ARG A 342 -14.04 3.64 1.00
N GLY A 343 -13.22 4.28 0.18
CA GLY A 343 -12.19 3.62 -0.62
C GLY A 343 -10.91 4.46 -0.67
N ALA A 344 -9.75 3.83 -0.68
CA ALA A 344 -8.48 4.56 -0.69
C ALA A 344 -7.36 3.81 -1.41
N GLN A 345 -6.34 4.60 -1.78
CA GLN A 345 -5.05 4.15 -2.27
C GLN A 345 -3.96 4.78 -1.41
N VAL A 346 -3.04 3.97 -0.87
CA VAL A 346 -1.78 4.45 -0.30
C VAL A 346 -0.65 4.08 -1.25
N ILE A 347 0.30 5.01 -1.45
CA ILE A 347 1.54 4.78 -2.19
C ILE A 347 2.68 4.98 -1.20
N GLU A 348 3.31 3.88 -0.78
CA GLU A 348 4.49 3.88 0.09
C GLU A 348 5.77 3.74 -0.75
N HIS A 349 6.87 4.35 -0.29
CA HIS A 349 8.20 4.11 -0.83
C HIS A 349 9.21 3.78 0.27
N ASP A 350 9.60 2.52 0.35
CA ASP A 350 10.63 2.05 1.27
C ASP A 350 11.94 1.77 0.51
N ASN A 351 12.46 2.82 -0.14
CA ASN A 351 13.72 2.79 -0.89
C ASN A 351 14.94 2.87 0.06
N LEU A 352 14.90 2.11 1.16
CA LEU A 352 16.12 1.67 1.85
C LEU A 352 16.90 0.75 0.90
N GLU A 353 18.21 0.59 1.13
CA GLU A 353 19.13 -0.04 0.16
C GLU A 353 18.87 -1.55 -0.02
N ARG A 354 17.85 -1.92 -0.82
CA ARG A 354 17.63 -3.28 -1.32
C ARG A 354 18.70 -3.63 -2.36
N ASP A 355 19.87 -4.07 -1.88
CA ASP A 355 20.96 -4.64 -2.69
C ASP A 355 20.48 -5.94 -3.36
N PHE A 356 19.78 -5.82 -4.50
CA PHE A 356 19.36 -6.97 -5.30
C PHE A 356 20.58 -7.60 -5.98
N ALA A 357 21.03 -8.73 -5.43
CA ALA A 357 22.02 -9.59 -6.06
C ALA A 357 21.51 -10.08 -7.43
N LEU A 358 21.89 -9.39 -8.51
CA LEU A 358 21.53 -9.74 -9.87
C LEU A 358 21.98 -11.19 -10.18
N PRO A 359 21.09 -12.08 -10.67
CA PRO A 359 21.43 -13.48 -10.91
C PRO A 359 22.49 -13.60 -12.01
N ARG A 360 23.75 -13.72 -11.58
CA ARG A 360 24.92 -13.77 -12.45
C ARG A 360 25.12 -15.21 -12.91
N VAL A 361 24.75 -15.49 -14.16
CA VAL A 361 24.85 -16.83 -14.76
C VAL A 361 26.29 -17.36 -14.65
N ALA A 362 26.45 -18.47 -13.92
CA ALA A 362 27.71 -19.18 -13.74
C ALA A 362 27.48 -20.70 -13.82
N SER A 363 28.47 -21.43 -14.36
CA SER A 363 28.39 -22.85 -14.67
C SER A 363 28.68 -23.76 -13.47
N ILE A 364 27.90 -24.83 -13.32
CA ILE A 364 28.13 -25.90 -12.34
C ILE A 364 29.21 -26.86 -12.85
N THR A 365 30.14 -27.23 -11.96
CA THR A 365 31.09 -28.36 -12.13
C THR A 365 30.97 -29.27 -10.90
N TYR A 366 31.12 -30.60 -11.06
CA TYR A 366 30.62 -31.58 -10.09
C TYR A 366 31.72 -32.52 -9.54
N SER A 367 31.41 -33.20 -8.41
CA SER A 367 32.05 -34.41 -7.82
C SER A 367 33.20 -34.21 -6.80
N PRO A 368 33.45 -35.15 -5.85
CA PRO A 368 32.62 -36.28 -5.34
C PRO A 368 32.56 -36.42 -3.79
N THR A 369 31.90 -37.49 -3.30
CA THR A 369 31.48 -37.80 -1.92
C THR A 369 32.39 -38.77 -1.13
N THR A 370 32.30 -38.77 0.21
CA THR A 370 32.42 -39.93 1.17
C THR A 370 31.76 -39.49 2.49
N THR A 371 30.71 -40.13 3.04
CA THR A 371 30.61 -41.41 3.80
C THR A 371 31.59 -41.54 4.96
N ASN A 372 31.28 -42.07 6.16
CA ASN A 372 30.07 -42.49 6.91
C ASN A 372 30.60 -42.76 8.37
N GLU A 373 29.88 -42.88 9.49
CA GLU A 373 28.46 -42.90 9.93
C GLU A 373 28.41 -42.09 11.29
N ASP A 374 27.35 -41.94 12.10
CA ASP A 374 26.05 -42.64 12.19
C ASP A 374 24.87 -41.75 12.69
N TYR A 375 23.72 -42.41 12.78
CA TYR A 375 22.31 -42.08 13.01
C TYR A 375 21.84 -41.31 14.28
N LEU A 376 20.77 -40.53 14.06
CA LEU A 376 19.85 -39.85 15.03
C LEU A 376 20.20 -38.45 15.57
N GLU A 377 21.25 -37.79 15.06
CA GLU A 377 21.38 -36.31 15.16
C GLU A 377 21.24 -35.59 13.79
N GLY A 378 21.11 -36.35 12.69
CA GLY A 378 21.41 -35.86 11.34
C GLY A 378 20.34 -35.08 10.57
N ASP A 379 19.04 -35.27 10.88
CA ASP A 379 17.95 -34.93 9.94
C ASP A 379 17.74 -33.42 9.66
N PHE A 380 18.33 -32.53 10.47
CA PHE A 380 18.20 -31.06 10.29
C PHE A 380 19.52 -30.28 10.38
N ILE A 381 20.67 -30.96 10.54
CA ILE A 381 22.00 -30.30 10.56
C ILE A 381 22.46 -30.12 9.10
N GLY A 382 21.95 -29.07 8.46
CA GLY A 382 22.24 -28.77 7.05
C GLY A 382 21.53 -27.56 6.46
N HIS A 383 20.54 -26.99 7.17
CA HIS A 383 19.96 -25.69 6.80
C HIS A 383 20.78 -24.57 7.45
N ASP A 384 21.67 -23.96 6.66
CA ASP A 384 22.35 -22.73 7.06
C ASP A 384 21.34 -21.71 7.60
N GLY A 385 21.68 -21.04 8.70
CA GLY A 385 20.81 -20.06 9.35
C GLY A 385 19.69 -20.60 10.25
N VAL A 386 19.52 -21.92 10.39
CA VAL A 386 18.61 -22.49 11.41
C VAL A 386 19.41 -23.15 12.52
N THR A 387 19.09 -22.80 13.78
CA THR A 387 19.67 -23.44 14.97
C THR A 387 18.59 -23.85 15.96
N PHE A 388 18.88 -24.91 16.71
CA PHE A 388 17.99 -25.50 17.71
C PHE A 388 18.67 -25.52 19.07
N GLU A 389 17.96 -25.10 20.11
CA GLU A 389 18.43 -25.12 21.50
C GLU A 389 17.33 -25.70 22.38
N ASP A 390 17.60 -26.82 23.05
CA ASP A 390 16.67 -27.44 24.00
C ASP A 390 16.85 -26.81 25.40
N ILE A 391 15.76 -26.30 25.99
CA ILE A 391 15.70 -25.60 27.28
C ILE A 391 14.60 -26.25 28.14
N SER A 392 15.02 -27.16 29.02
CA SER A 392 14.12 -28.02 29.81
C SER A 392 13.09 -28.70 28.87
N ASP A 393 11.81 -28.71 29.23
CA ASP A 393 10.72 -29.29 28.45
C ASP A 393 10.34 -28.51 27.16
N SER A 394 11.16 -27.57 26.70
CA SER A 394 10.86 -26.72 25.54
C SER A 394 12.02 -26.54 24.58
N ARG A 395 11.74 -26.60 23.27
CA ARG A 395 12.75 -26.45 22.20
C ARG A 395 12.64 -25.09 21.56
N ILE A 396 13.75 -24.36 21.50
CA ILE A 396 13.85 -23.08 20.82
C ILE A 396 14.38 -23.31 19.41
N VAL A 397 13.72 -22.71 18.43
CA VAL A 397 14.14 -22.66 17.02
C VAL A 397 14.51 -21.22 16.70
N LYS A 398 15.76 -20.98 16.28
CA LYS A 398 16.23 -19.66 15.84
C LYS A 398 16.46 -19.71 14.33
N LEU A 399 15.82 -18.77 13.63
CA LEU A 399 15.96 -18.51 12.20
C LEU A 399 16.83 -17.26 12.06
N GLY A 400 17.86 -17.27 11.21
CA GLY A 400 18.75 -16.14 10.97
C GLY A 400 19.13 -16.02 9.50
N LEU A 401 19.06 -14.80 8.97
CA LEU A 401 19.45 -14.46 7.59
C LEU A 401 20.78 -13.69 7.56
N ASP A 402 21.46 -13.73 6.41
CA ASP A 402 22.78 -13.10 6.23
C ASP A 402 22.76 -11.57 6.37
N ASN A 403 21.58 -10.94 6.26
CA ASN A 403 21.41 -9.50 6.51
C ASN A 403 21.36 -9.13 8.00
N GLY A 404 21.33 -10.11 8.91
CA GLY A 404 21.19 -9.91 10.35
C GLY A 404 19.76 -9.93 10.89
N SER A 405 18.74 -10.22 10.07
CA SER A 405 17.38 -10.52 10.54
C SER A 405 17.36 -11.85 11.29
N VAL A 406 16.79 -11.87 12.50
CA VAL A 406 16.70 -13.08 13.36
C VAL A 406 15.30 -13.21 13.96
N ALA A 407 14.70 -14.38 13.88
CA ALA A 407 13.44 -14.71 14.57
C ALA A 407 13.62 -15.92 15.49
N THR A 408 12.96 -15.90 16.66
CA THR A 408 13.03 -16.97 17.67
C THR A 408 11.65 -17.53 17.95
N LEU A 409 11.49 -18.85 17.86
CA LEU A 409 10.23 -19.58 17.99
C LEU A 409 10.36 -20.63 19.13
N LYS A 410 9.39 -20.67 20.05
CA LYS A 410 9.33 -21.66 21.14
C LYS A 410 8.36 -22.79 20.80
N LEU A 411 8.84 -24.03 20.88
CA LEU A 411 8.06 -25.25 20.81
C LEU A 411 7.83 -25.83 22.23
N PRO A 412 6.71 -26.53 22.47
CA PRO A 412 5.64 -26.84 21.53
C PRO A 412 4.55 -25.75 21.44
N SER A 413 4.70 -24.58 22.06
CA SER A 413 3.65 -23.55 22.09
C SER A 413 3.41 -22.85 20.75
N GLY A 414 4.38 -22.86 19.84
CA GLY A 414 4.30 -22.11 18.57
C GLY A 414 4.43 -20.58 18.77
N LEU A 415 5.00 -20.16 19.91
CA LEU A 415 5.14 -18.74 20.27
C LEU A 415 6.40 -18.15 19.62
N VAL A 416 6.25 -17.11 18.78
CA VAL A 416 7.42 -16.31 18.35
C VAL A 416 7.78 -15.36 19.48
N THR A 417 8.97 -15.53 20.06
CA THR A 417 9.44 -14.84 21.26
C THR A 417 10.40 -13.68 20.99
N SER A 418 10.89 -13.55 19.76
CA SER A 418 11.78 -12.46 19.33
C SER A 418 11.72 -12.36 17.81
N TYR A 419 11.68 -11.13 17.30
CA TYR A 419 11.94 -10.82 15.90
C TYR A 419 12.77 -9.54 15.83
N LYS A 420 14.04 -9.74 15.49
CA LYS A 420 15.05 -8.72 15.35
C LYS A 420 15.23 -8.41 13.88
N SER A 421 15.00 -7.16 13.50
CA SER A 421 15.20 -6.67 12.13
C SER A 421 16.35 -5.66 12.10
N PRO A 422 17.22 -5.68 11.07
CA PRO A 422 18.06 -4.55 10.73
C PRO A 422 17.18 -3.32 10.44
N MET A 423 17.52 -2.19 11.06
CA MET A 423 16.85 -0.92 10.85
C MET A 423 17.70 0.01 9.98
N TRP A 424 17.07 1.04 9.41
CA TRP A 424 17.70 2.07 8.57
C TRP A 424 18.99 2.69 9.16
N HIS A 425 19.10 2.77 10.50
CA HIS A 425 20.28 3.28 11.21
C HIS A 425 21.41 2.24 11.40
N ARG A 426 21.37 1.11 10.66
CA ARG A 426 22.32 -0.02 10.72
C ARG A 426 22.43 -0.74 12.07
N GLY A 427 21.56 -0.40 13.02
CA GLY A 427 21.36 -1.19 14.24
C GLY A 427 20.26 -2.22 14.03
N VAL A 428 20.36 -3.34 14.74
CA VAL A 428 19.31 -4.37 14.77
C VAL A 428 18.40 -4.10 15.98
N VAL A 429 17.09 -4.03 15.75
CA VAL A 429 16.09 -3.70 16.79
C VAL A 429 15.12 -4.87 16.99
N GLU A 430 14.80 -5.14 18.25
CA GLU A 430 13.77 -6.11 18.67
C GLU A 430 12.37 -5.51 18.48
N LEU A 431 11.61 -6.09 17.55
CA LEU A 431 10.27 -5.60 17.19
C LEU A 431 9.16 -6.27 18.01
N LEU A 432 9.43 -7.38 18.70
CA LEU A 432 8.45 -8.06 19.55
C LEU A 432 8.66 -7.76 21.04
N GLN A 433 7.59 -7.33 21.69
CA GLN A 433 7.57 -7.22 23.15
C GLN A 433 7.22 -8.58 23.75
N THR A 434 8.18 -9.20 24.43
CA THR A 434 7.92 -10.33 25.35
C THR A 434 8.21 -9.96 26.79
N SER A 435 7.57 -10.66 27.71
CA SER A 435 7.90 -10.70 29.14
C SER A 435 8.18 -12.14 29.57
N VAL A 436 8.98 -12.29 30.62
CA VAL A 436 9.20 -13.57 31.31
C VAL A 436 8.83 -13.38 32.77
N SER A 437 7.99 -14.25 33.30
CA SER A 437 7.54 -14.26 34.70
C SER A 437 7.68 -15.65 35.30
N GLU A 438 7.76 -15.71 36.63
CA GLU A 438 7.73 -16.96 37.38
C GLU A 438 6.28 -17.45 37.49
N GLY A 439 6.00 -18.66 37.02
CA GLY A 439 4.69 -19.29 37.13
C GLY A 439 4.42 -19.87 38.52
N GLU A 440 3.19 -20.32 38.77
CA GLU A 440 2.77 -20.87 40.08
C GLU A 440 3.58 -22.09 40.55
N ALA A 441 4.32 -22.75 39.64
CA ALA A 441 5.20 -23.88 39.91
C ALA A 441 6.71 -23.54 39.88
N GLY A 442 7.09 -22.26 39.74
CA GLY A 442 8.48 -21.80 39.58
C GLY A 442 9.01 -21.80 38.14
N GLU A 443 8.25 -22.35 37.19
CA GLU A 443 8.63 -22.43 35.77
C GLU A 443 8.56 -21.06 35.05
N PRO A 444 9.47 -20.76 34.10
CA PRO A 444 9.50 -19.49 33.38
C PRO A 444 8.39 -19.40 32.32
N VAL A 445 7.32 -18.68 32.64
CA VAL A 445 6.22 -18.36 31.74
C VAL A 445 6.64 -17.20 30.83
N ILE A 446 6.60 -17.43 29.52
CA ILE A 446 6.89 -16.39 28.51
C ILE A 446 5.57 -15.90 27.92
N GLN A 447 5.36 -14.58 27.94
CA GLN A 447 4.17 -13.91 27.43
C GLN A 447 4.55 -12.80 26.44
N GLY A 448 3.58 -12.27 25.71
CA GLY A 448 3.81 -11.31 24.62
C GLY A 448 4.08 -12.01 23.29
N GLY A 449 4.99 -11.46 22.47
CA GLY A 449 5.42 -12.06 21.20
C GLY A 449 4.32 -12.15 20.14
N VAL A 450 4.49 -13.05 19.16
CA VAL A 450 3.41 -13.47 18.24
C VAL A 450 2.89 -14.84 18.66
N SER A 451 1.58 -14.91 18.91
CA SER A 451 0.90 -16.10 19.42
C SER A 451 -0.38 -16.40 18.65
N LEU A 452 -0.86 -17.65 18.72
CA LEU A 452 -2.04 -18.13 18.01
C LEU A 452 -3.14 -18.52 19.00
N ALA A 453 -4.30 -17.88 18.89
CA ALA A 453 -5.46 -18.16 19.74
C ALA A 453 -6.66 -18.58 18.87
N PHE A 454 -6.78 -19.88 18.59
CA PHE A 454 -7.81 -20.44 17.71
C PHE A 454 -8.62 -21.56 18.37
N ASN A 455 -9.93 -21.54 18.14
CA ASN A 455 -10.89 -22.61 18.46
C ASN A 455 -11.57 -23.08 17.16
N CYS A 456 -11.71 -24.39 17.02
CA CYS A 456 -12.36 -25.05 15.90
C CYS A 456 -13.57 -25.84 16.41
N GLU A 457 -14.76 -25.38 16.05
CA GLU A 457 -16.04 -25.98 16.41
C GLU A 457 -16.63 -26.70 15.20
N GLY A 458 -17.16 -27.91 15.38
CA GLY A 458 -17.76 -28.68 14.30
C GLY A 458 -19.04 -29.39 14.70
N ASP A 459 -20.02 -29.37 13.80
CA ASP A 459 -21.27 -30.12 13.97
C ASP A 459 -20.96 -31.59 14.28
N GLY A 460 -21.68 -32.17 15.24
CA GLY A 460 -21.30 -33.44 15.88
C GLY A 460 -20.46 -33.31 17.16
N GLY A 461 -20.32 -32.10 17.73
CA GLY A 461 -19.75 -31.90 19.07
C GLY A 461 -18.22 -31.86 19.13
N VAL A 462 -17.55 -31.55 18.01
CA VAL A 462 -16.09 -31.35 18.00
C VAL A 462 -15.79 -29.93 18.50
N SER A 463 -14.98 -29.82 19.55
CA SER A 463 -14.26 -28.60 19.93
C SER A 463 -12.78 -28.94 20.05
N TRP A 464 -11.92 -28.14 19.43
CA TRP A 464 -10.48 -28.40 19.33
C TRP A 464 -9.70 -27.10 19.16
N SER A 465 -8.48 -27.05 19.69
CA SER A 465 -7.57 -25.92 19.54
C SER A 465 -6.16 -26.41 19.18
N PRO A 466 -5.48 -25.80 18.19
CA PRO A 466 -4.10 -26.12 17.87
C PRO A 466 -3.14 -25.41 18.83
N SER A 467 -3.11 -25.86 20.09
CA SER A 467 -2.31 -25.27 21.19
C SER A 467 -0.96 -25.96 21.46
N THR A 468 -0.62 -27.00 20.70
CA THR A 468 0.59 -27.80 20.91
C THR A 468 1.12 -28.31 19.57
N TRP A 469 2.16 -27.67 19.08
CA TRP A 469 2.71 -27.80 17.74
C TRP A 469 3.89 -28.77 17.68
N ALA A 470 3.92 -29.62 16.67
CA ALA A 470 5.11 -30.38 16.29
C ALA A 470 5.84 -29.67 15.14
N LEU A 471 7.17 -29.78 15.08
CA LEU A 471 7.93 -29.41 13.89
C LEU A 471 7.58 -30.38 12.75
N GLY A 472 7.17 -29.84 11.60
CA GLY A 472 6.85 -30.62 10.41
C GLY A 472 7.94 -30.56 9.36
N ASP A 473 8.50 -29.38 9.08
CA ASP A 473 9.46 -29.18 8.00
C ASP A 473 10.27 -27.88 8.17
N VAL A 474 11.43 -27.79 7.51
CA VAL A 474 12.31 -26.61 7.48
C VAL A 474 12.85 -26.43 6.06
N ARG A 475 12.73 -25.22 5.50
CA ARG A 475 13.03 -24.94 4.09
C ARG A 475 13.76 -23.60 3.91
N GLY A 476 14.47 -23.46 2.79
CA GLY A 476 15.10 -22.20 2.37
C GLY A 476 16.57 -22.06 2.79
N SER A 477 17.08 -20.82 2.79
CA SER A 477 18.48 -20.47 3.09
C SER A 477 18.62 -19.03 3.62
N PRO A 478 19.77 -18.66 4.23
CA PRO A 478 20.00 -17.33 4.81
C PRO A 478 19.99 -16.17 3.81
N GLN A 479 20.20 -16.46 2.53
CA GLN A 479 20.36 -15.45 1.47
C GLN A 479 19.03 -14.96 0.90
N GLU A 480 17.97 -15.78 0.96
CA GLU A 480 16.66 -15.46 0.39
C GLU A 480 15.56 -15.41 1.45
N SER A 481 15.31 -16.55 2.12
CA SER A 481 14.32 -16.69 3.18
C SER A 481 14.43 -18.06 3.84
N ILE A 482 14.06 -18.13 5.12
CA ILE A 482 13.96 -19.37 5.90
C ILE A 482 12.51 -19.58 6.30
N GLN A 483 12.01 -20.79 6.10
CA GLN A 483 10.64 -21.20 6.38
C GLN A 483 10.63 -22.37 7.36
N VAL A 484 9.82 -22.28 8.42
CA VAL A 484 9.57 -23.34 9.39
C VAL A 484 8.09 -23.69 9.35
N GLU A 485 7.78 -24.94 9.06
CA GLU A 485 6.42 -25.49 9.03
C GLU A 485 6.17 -26.28 10.31
N LEU A 486 5.17 -25.86 11.08
CA LEU A 486 4.65 -26.59 12.24
C LEU A 486 3.32 -27.23 11.91
N VAL A 487 3.05 -28.41 12.46
CA VAL A 487 1.82 -29.18 12.20
C VAL A 487 1.16 -29.62 13.51
N ARG A 488 -0.18 -29.55 13.56
CA ARG A 488 -0.99 -30.05 14.67
C ARG A 488 -2.29 -30.66 14.15
N ARG A 489 -2.50 -31.96 14.41
CA ARG A 489 -3.73 -32.70 14.07
C ARG A 489 -4.66 -32.82 15.28
N ASN A 490 -5.96 -33.06 15.02
CA ASN A 490 -6.90 -33.46 16.07
C ASN A 490 -6.78 -34.95 16.39
N SER A 491 -7.39 -35.40 17.49
CA SER A 491 -7.32 -36.80 17.99
C SER A 491 -8.02 -37.85 17.10
N GLN A 492 -8.44 -37.47 15.89
CA GLN A 492 -9.05 -38.33 14.89
C GLN A 492 -8.34 -38.23 13.52
N ASP A 493 -7.29 -37.39 13.41
CA ASP A 493 -6.60 -37.01 12.17
C ASP A 493 -7.52 -36.46 11.04
N MET A 494 -8.76 -36.09 11.39
CA MET A 494 -9.75 -35.54 10.46
C MET A 494 -9.68 -34.00 10.34
N ILE A 495 -8.90 -33.33 11.20
CA ILE A 495 -8.59 -31.91 11.13
C ILE A 495 -7.08 -31.75 11.32
N GLU A 496 -6.43 -31.05 10.40
CA GLU A 496 -5.02 -30.65 10.49
C GLU A 496 -4.93 -29.12 10.44
N ALA A 497 -4.12 -28.54 11.33
CA ALA A 497 -3.65 -27.17 11.23
C ALA A 497 -2.15 -27.16 10.91
N LYS A 498 -1.73 -26.29 10.00
CA LYS A 498 -0.33 -25.98 9.71
C LYS A 498 -0.05 -24.52 10.01
N TYR A 499 0.94 -24.24 10.86
CA TYR A 499 1.44 -22.90 11.10
C TYR A 499 2.80 -22.76 10.43
N ILE A 500 2.90 -21.83 9.49
CA ILE A 500 4.05 -21.59 8.65
C ILE A 500 4.65 -20.24 9.05
N LEU A 501 5.85 -20.29 9.63
CA LEU A 501 6.65 -19.11 9.94
C LEU A 501 7.66 -18.91 8.81
N THR A 502 7.69 -17.73 8.17
CA THR A 502 8.68 -17.43 7.12
C THR A 502 9.42 -16.14 7.42
N LEU A 503 10.72 -16.24 7.67
CA LEU A 503 11.63 -15.11 7.82
C LEU A 503 12.23 -14.73 6.45
N LYS A 504 12.10 -13.46 6.08
CA LYS A 504 12.67 -12.83 4.87
C LYS A 504 13.42 -11.56 5.27
N LEU A 505 14.14 -10.97 4.29
CA LEU A 505 14.98 -9.78 4.47
C LEU A 505 14.33 -8.69 5.35
N ASP A 506 13.10 -8.30 5.00
CA ASP A 506 12.32 -7.19 5.56
C ASP A 506 10.96 -7.62 6.15
N LEU A 507 10.73 -8.93 6.33
CA LEU A 507 9.41 -9.47 6.67
C LEU A 507 9.49 -10.77 7.48
N LEU A 508 8.74 -10.83 8.58
CA LEU A 508 8.32 -12.08 9.21
C LEU A 508 6.86 -12.37 8.83
N SER A 509 6.62 -13.44 8.07
CA SER A 509 5.28 -13.93 7.73
C SER A 509 4.82 -15.00 8.71
N CYS A 510 3.55 -14.95 9.10
CA CYS A 510 2.88 -15.93 9.95
C CYS A 510 1.60 -16.41 9.24
N GLU A 511 1.65 -17.58 8.62
CA GLU A 511 0.59 -18.12 7.77
C GLU A 511 -0.03 -19.36 8.42
N LEU A 512 -1.37 -19.43 8.49
CA LEU A 512 -2.08 -20.51 9.19
C LEU A 512 -3.08 -21.17 8.23
N VAL A 513 -2.91 -22.47 8.00
CA VAL A 513 -3.70 -23.27 7.06
C VAL A 513 -4.46 -24.34 7.83
N PHE A 514 -5.78 -24.39 7.67
CA PHE A 514 -6.64 -25.45 8.22
C PHE A 514 -7.12 -26.38 7.10
N LEU A 515 -6.93 -27.68 7.28
CA LEU A 515 -7.45 -28.75 6.44
C LEU A 515 -8.53 -29.50 7.23
N ASN A 516 -9.76 -29.52 6.71
CA ASN A 516 -10.87 -30.28 7.26
C ASN A 516 -11.19 -31.46 6.34
N SER A 517 -10.84 -32.68 6.77
CA SER A 517 -11.12 -33.93 6.04
C SER A 517 -12.50 -34.53 6.39
N ARG A 518 -13.28 -33.87 7.26
CA ARG A 518 -14.62 -34.32 7.68
C ARG A 518 -15.66 -34.07 6.58
N SER A 519 -16.68 -34.91 6.55
CA SER A 519 -17.92 -34.69 5.76
C SER A 519 -18.83 -33.60 6.32
N LEU A 520 -18.48 -32.99 7.47
CA LEU A 520 -19.23 -31.95 8.15
C LEU A 520 -18.40 -30.66 8.25
N SER A 521 -19.10 -29.53 8.23
CA SER A 521 -18.53 -28.19 8.35
C SER A 521 -17.69 -28.01 9.63
N LEU A 522 -16.69 -27.13 9.51
CA LEU A 522 -15.86 -26.68 10.63
C LEU A 522 -15.92 -25.16 10.68
N ARG A 523 -16.38 -24.61 11.81
CA ARG A 523 -16.28 -23.20 12.16
C ARG A 523 -14.92 -22.99 12.81
N VAL A 524 -14.13 -22.07 12.30
CA VAL A 524 -12.88 -21.63 12.91
C VAL A 524 -13.07 -20.20 13.41
N MET A 525 -12.69 -19.94 14.66
CA MET A 525 -12.74 -18.63 15.30
C MET A 525 -11.44 -18.41 16.05
N GLY A 526 -10.79 -17.27 15.86
CA GLY A 526 -9.51 -17.01 16.51
C GLY A 526 -8.78 -15.78 15.99
N SER A 527 -7.55 -15.60 16.48
CA SER A 527 -6.69 -14.47 16.16
C SER A 527 -5.21 -14.85 16.18
N VAL A 528 -4.42 -14.14 15.39
CA VAL A 528 -2.96 -14.02 15.57
C VAL A 528 -2.74 -12.78 16.43
N ILE A 529 -2.15 -12.94 17.62
CA ILE A 529 -1.96 -11.87 18.59
C ILE A 529 -0.48 -11.50 18.64
N SER A 530 -0.16 -10.28 18.19
CA SER A 530 1.20 -9.75 18.11
C SER A 530 1.41 -8.61 19.11
N HIS A 531 2.38 -8.76 20.01
CA HIS A 531 2.80 -7.72 20.94
C HIS A 531 4.07 -7.06 20.39
N LEU A 532 3.99 -5.78 20.05
CA LEU A 532 5.06 -5.05 19.39
C LEU A 532 5.81 -4.13 20.36
N THR A 533 7.12 -4.01 20.18
CA THR A 533 7.94 -3.02 20.88
C THR A 533 7.68 -1.64 20.29
N VAL A 534 7.30 -0.66 21.12
CA VAL A 534 7.06 0.73 20.71
C VAL A 534 7.83 1.71 21.61
N SER A 535 8.16 2.89 21.09
CA SER A 535 9.09 3.83 21.74
C SER A 535 8.46 4.61 22.89
N THR A 536 7.35 5.31 22.63
CA THR A 536 6.53 6.00 23.64
C THR A 536 5.05 5.98 23.22
N PRO A 537 4.09 6.03 24.17
CA PRO A 537 2.67 6.09 23.84
C PRO A 537 2.31 7.27 22.92
N GLU A 538 2.95 8.42 23.12
CA GLU A 538 2.70 9.68 22.40
C GLU A 538 3.25 9.68 20.96
N ALA A 539 4.07 8.67 20.61
CA ALA A 539 4.63 8.47 19.28
C ALA A 539 4.12 7.17 18.60
N THR A 540 3.11 6.52 19.18
CA THR A 540 2.59 5.23 18.71
C THR A 540 1.22 5.39 18.05
N TYR A 541 1.15 5.12 16.75
CA TYR A 541 -0.07 5.24 15.95
C TYR A 541 -0.28 3.99 15.09
N ALA A 542 -1.54 3.54 14.97
CA ALA A 542 -1.94 2.46 14.08
C ALA A 542 -2.67 3.06 12.87
N VAL A 543 -2.02 3.00 11.70
CA VAL A 543 -2.53 3.55 10.42
C VAL A 543 -3.21 2.46 9.61
N GLY A 544 -4.27 2.81 8.87
CA GLY A 544 -5.03 1.87 8.03
C GLY A 544 -6.24 1.24 8.74
N LEU A 545 -6.62 1.74 9.91
CA LEU A 545 -7.82 1.34 10.66
C LEU A 545 -9.00 2.30 10.44
N GLU A 546 -8.82 3.39 9.70
CA GLU A 546 -9.71 4.55 9.66
C GLU A 546 -11.06 4.23 8.98
N GLY A 547 -12.14 4.21 9.78
CA GLY A 547 -13.48 3.81 9.33
C GLY A 547 -13.85 2.37 9.69
N SER A 548 -13.00 1.66 10.43
CA SER A 548 -13.38 0.42 11.11
C SER A 548 -14.29 0.70 12.31
N ASN A 549 -15.28 -0.15 12.56
CA ASN A 549 -15.99 -0.18 13.84
C ASN A 549 -15.09 -0.86 14.89
N PHE A 550 -15.07 -0.33 16.12
CA PHE A 550 -14.31 -0.84 17.26
C PHE A 550 -15.20 -1.02 18.50
#